data_AF-A0A7C1EFP9-F1
#
_entry.id   AF-A0A7C1EFP9-F1
#
_cell.length_a   1.000
_cell.length_b   1.000
_cell.length_c   1.000
_cell.angle_alpha   90.00
_cell.angle_beta   90.00
_cell.angle_gamma   90.00
#
_symmetry.space_group_name_H-M   'P 1'
#
loop_
_entity.id
_entity.type
_entity.pdbx_description
1 polymer ?
#
loop_
_entity_poly.entity_id
_entity_poly.type
_entity_poly.pdbx_seq_one_letter_code
_entity_poly.pdbx_strand_id
1 'polypeptide(L)'
;MVKLMLLFKHPSNPGNFELRYTRGLTLLEKMPGVRSIQASQVMGGPAGQTPYFRIVEILFDDYEALDAALISPEGVVAGKDLMDYAGRGVELLFVELKDNSSTRQRSPFLPENLQAYLDEHQIPAEIVFPGAPTPTVPAAAEALKVAPDQIVKSVIFLVDDKPFLVYGCGTRRVDPRKLASRLNVSRKRVTLATAEQVLEITGYAVGTVPPIGLKTPMPAFMDPAVQAYDTVYAGGGGMNALLKIASAELQRVSRAEVAPMLEDEAEP
;
A
#
# COMPACT_ATOMS: atom_id res chain seq x y z
N MET A 1 16.42 14.10 4.34
CA MET A 1 15.95 14.48 5.70
C MET A 1 16.81 13.80 6.73
N VAL A 2 16.96 14.39 7.90
CA VAL A 2 17.70 13.79 9.01
C VAL A 2 16.88 13.82 10.28
N LYS A 3 17.16 12.88 11.18
CA LYS A 3 16.48 12.74 12.47
C LYS A 3 17.52 12.65 13.57
N LEU A 4 17.34 13.41 14.65
CA LEU A 4 18.03 13.21 15.92
C LEU A 4 17.14 12.33 16.81
N MET A 5 17.64 11.16 17.19
CA MET A 5 16.95 10.25 18.11
C MET A 5 17.60 10.29 19.48
N LEU A 6 16.78 10.40 20.53
CA LEU A 6 17.18 10.33 21.92
C LEU A 6 16.55 9.08 22.53
N LEU A 7 17.38 8.12 22.91
CA LEU A 7 16.97 6.86 23.52
C LEU A 7 17.28 6.91 25.00
N PHE A 8 16.24 6.99 25.83
CA PHE A 8 16.40 7.08 27.28
C PHE A 8 16.35 5.69 27.91
N LYS A 9 17.37 5.36 28.70
CA LYS A 9 17.45 4.16 29.53
C LYS A 9 16.59 4.29 30.77
N HIS A 10 16.15 3.16 31.32
CA HIS A 10 15.38 3.16 32.57
C HIS A 10 16.05 4.03 33.65
N PRO A 11 15.38 5.08 34.16
CA PRO A 11 15.98 6.03 35.07
C PRO A 11 15.95 5.45 36.48
N SER A 12 16.97 5.76 37.29
CA SER A 12 16.99 5.34 38.70
C SER A 12 15.87 6.00 39.53
N ASN A 13 15.32 7.14 39.08
CA ASN A 13 14.18 7.83 39.69
C ASN A 13 13.16 8.29 38.61
N PRO A 14 12.13 7.48 38.32
CA PRO A 14 11.17 7.78 37.24
C PRO A 14 10.34 9.06 37.45
N GLY A 15 9.96 9.39 38.68
CA GLY A 15 9.11 10.55 38.96
C GLY A 15 9.81 11.89 38.67
N ASN A 16 11.08 12.00 39.06
CA ASN A 16 11.88 13.18 38.73
C ASN A 16 12.18 13.25 37.22
N PHE A 17 12.46 12.11 36.60
CA PHE A 17 12.69 12.03 35.16
C PHE A 17 11.52 12.60 34.36
N GLU A 18 10.27 12.17 34.60
CA GLU A 18 9.12 12.55 33.76
C GLU A 18 8.83 14.06 33.76
N LEU A 19 9.08 14.72 34.90
CA LEU A 19 8.95 16.17 35.03
C LEU A 19 10.01 16.91 34.18
N ARG A 20 11.27 16.46 34.27
CA ARG A 20 12.38 17.05 33.48
C ARG A 20 12.24 16.73 32.00
N TYR A 21 11.80 15.52 31.66
CA TYR A 21 11.52 15.05 30.32
C TYR A 21 10.48 15.93 29.60
N THR A 22 9.34 16.19 30.24
CA THR A 22 8.28 17.03 29.65
C THR A 22 8.77 18.44 29.36
N ARG A 23 9.55 19.03 30.29
CA ARG A 23 10.21 20.33 30.07
C ARG A 23 11.21 20.26 28.93
N GLY A 24 11.98 19.18 28.83
CA GLY A 24 12.92 18.92 27.75
C GLY A 24 12.27 18.99 26.38
N LEU A 25 11.09 18.37 26.21
CA LEU A 25 10.33 18.43 24.95
C LEU A 25 10.01 19.88 24.53
N THR A 26 9.58 20.73 25.46
CA THR A 26 9.30 22.15 25.17
C THR A 26 10.56 22.95 24.82
N LEU A 27 11.74 22.55 25.32
CA LEU A 27 13.00 23.17 24.92
C LEU A 27 13.38 22.76 23.50
N LEU A 28 13.18 21.48 23.14
CA LEU A 28 13.45 20.98 21.80
C LEU A 28 12.55 21.65 20.75
N GLU A 29 11.28 21.90 21.06
CA GLU A 29 10.34 22.61 20.18
C GLU A 29 10.80 24.03 19.80
N LYS A 30 11.62 24.65 20.63
CA LYS A 30 12.15 26.00 20.39
C LYS A 30 13.40 26.03 19.53
N MET A 31 14.03 24.88 19.30
CA MET A 31 15.23 24.82 18.47
C MET A 31 14.90 25.19 17.02
N PRO A 32 15.74 26.01 16.36
CA PRO A 32 15.49 26.39 14.98
C PRO A 32 15.59 25.17 14.05
N GLY A 33 14.85 25.18 12.94
CA GLY A 33 14.90 24.11 11.93
C GLY A 33 14.16 22.82 12.30
N VAL A 34 13.60 22.69 13.51
CA VAL A 34 12.78 21.54 13.90
C VAL A 34 11.49 21.50 13.07
N ARG A 35 11.26 20.38 12.39
CA ARG A 35 10.03 20.13 11.62
C ARG A 35 8.94 19.46 12.44
N SER A 36 9.33 18.49 13.26
CA SER A 36 8.42 17.75 14.12
C SER A 36 9.17 17.05 15.23
N ILE A 37 8.50 16.83 16.35
CA ILE A 37 8.99 16.03 17.47
C ILE A 37 7.99 14.91 17.73
N GLN A 38 8.49 13.68 17.86
CA GLN A 38 7.70 12.52 18.24
C GLN A 38 8.27 11.94 19.53
N ALA A 39 7.45 11.93 20.58
CA ALA A 39 7.76 11.34 21.87
C ALA A 39 7.06 9.98 21.99
N SER A 40 7.78 8.93 22.35
CA SER A 40 7.26 7.56 22.43
C SER A 40 7.65 6.87 23.73
N GLN A 41 6.75 6.03 24.23
CA GLN A 41 7.02 5.11 25.33
C GLN A 41 7.43 3.76 24.75
N VAL A 42 8.51 3.19 25.30
CA VAL A 42 8.92 1.83 24.94
C VAL A 42 8.12 0.85 25.80
N MET A 43 7.37 -0.04 25.15
CA MET A 43 6.55 -1.06 25.83
C MET A 43 7.35 -2.33 26.17
N GLY A 44 8.49 -2.54 25.52
CA GLY A 44 9.30 -3.76 25.58
C GLY A 44 9.70 -4.22 24.18
N GLY A 45 10.36 -5.37 24.10
CA GLY A 45 10.74 -6.02 22.84
C GLY A 45 10.33 -7.49 22.82
N PRO A 46 10.51 -8.21 21.70
CA PRO A 46 10.15 -9.63 21.58
C PRO A 46 10.82 -10.55 22.61
N ALA A 47 11.98 -10.15 23.14
CA ALA A 47 12.71 -10.85 24.18
C ALA A 47 12.36 -10.39 25.62
N GLY A 48 11.34 -9.53 25.80
CA GLY A 48 10.93 -9.00 27.09
C GLY A 48 11.33 -7.54 27.32
N GLN A 49 11.89 -7.24 28.50
CA GLN A 49 12.25 -5.86 28.86
C GLN A 49 13.40 -5.32 28.00
N THR A 50 13.31 -4.04 27.66
CA THR A 50 14.32 -3.30 26.91
C THR A 50 15.16 -2.45 27.85
N PRO A 51 16.41 -2.11 27.49
CA PRO A 51 17.19 -1.16 28.28
C PRO A 51 16.59 0.26 28.23
N TYR A 52 15.78 0.56 27.22
CA TYR A 52 15.15 1.86 26.99
C TYR A 52 13.69 1.89 27.44
N PHE A 53 13.22 3.06 27.89
CA PHE A 53 11.83 3.29 28.31
C PHE A 53 11.15 4.47 27.60
N ARG A 54 11.92 5.43 27.06
CA ARG A 54 11.42 6.53 26.21
C ARG A 54 12.29 6.70 24.98
N ILE A 55 11.67 7.10 23.87
CA ILE A 55 12.35 7.51 22.64
C ILE A 55 11.78 8.86 22.22
N VAL A 56 12.66 9.80 21.88
CA VAL A 56 12.28 11.08 21.27
C VAL A 56 12.95 11.18 19.90
N GLU A 57 12.17 11.55 18.89
CA GLU A 57 12.64 11.72 17.54
C GLU A 57 12.39 13.16 17.10
N ILE A 58 13.43 13.83 16.61
CA ILE A 58 13.39 15.23 16.17
C ILE A 58 13.78 15.27 14.71
N LEU A 59 12.89 15.79 13.86
CA LEU A 59 13.06 15.80 12.42
C LEU A 59 13.57 17.15 11.91
N PHE A 60 14.53 17.11 10.99
CA PHE A 60 15.09 18.27 10.28
C PHE A 60 15.12 18.01 8.76
N ASP A 61 15.16 19.07 7.97
CA ASP A 61 15.21 18.97 6.50
C ASP A 61 16.48 18.29 6.00
N ASP A 62 17.61 18.60 6.62
CA ASP A 62 18.95 18.12 6.28
C ASP A 62 19.90 18.24 7.49
N TYR A 63 21.13 17.76 7.30
CA TYR A 63 22.14 17.78 8.35
C TYR A 63 22.58 19.20 8.74
N GLU A 64 22.54 20.16 7.80
CA GLU A 64 22.92 21.55 8.06
C GLU A 64 21.93 22.23 9.02
N ALA A 65 20.62 22.03 8.80
CA ALA A 65 19.58 22.51 9.69
C ALA A 65 19.70 21.90 11.10
N LEU A 66 20.04 20.60 11.19
CA LEU A 66 20.29 19.93 12.46
C LEU A 66 21.53 20.48 13.18
N ASP A 67 22.64 20.67 12.47
CA ASP A 67 23.88 21.18 13.05
C ASP A 67 23.69 22.62 13.58
N ALA A 68 23.05 23.48 12.78
CA ALA A 68 22.67 24.83 13.18
C ALA A 68 21.75 24.85 14.42
N ALA A 69 20.81 23.89 14.51
CA ALA A 69 19.94 23.76 15.67
C ALA A 69 20.71 23.41 16.94
N LEU A 70 21.69 22.52 16.87
CA LEU A 70 22.49 22.09 18.03
C LEU A 70 23.37 23.19 18.60
N ILE A 71 23.96 24.02 17.73
CA ILE A 71 24.85 25.13 18.16
C ILE A 71 24.09 26.42 18.50
N SER A 72 22.78 26.47 18.26
CA SER A 72 21.93 27.62 18.61
C SER A 72 21.85 27.85 20.13
N PRO A 73 21.53 29.07 20.59
CA PRO A 73 21.28 29.33 22.02
C PRO A 73 20.24 28.39 22.63
N GLU A 74 19.16 28.10 21.91
CA GLU A 74 18.10 27.19 22.31
C GLU A 74 18.61 25.74 22.39
N GLY A 75 19.40 25.30 21.41
CA GLY A 75 20.03 23.98 21.37
C GLY A 75 21.01 23.75 22.52
N VAL A 76 21.83 24.74 22.86
CA VAL A 76 22.74 24.70 24.01
C VAL A 76 21.97 24.59 25.32
N VAL A 77 20.86 25.33 25.48
CA VAL A 77 19.99 25.24 26.66
C VAL A 77 19.34 23.86 26.75
N ALA A 78 18.80 23.35 25.64
CA ALA A 78 18.18 22.03 25.58
C ALA A 78 19.19 20.91 25.90
N GLY A 79 20.38 20.96 25.30
CA GLY A 79 21.46 20.00 25.53
C GLY A 79 21.96 20.02 26.97
N LYS A 80 22.11 21.21 27.57
CA LYS A 80 22.50 21.33 28.98
C LYS A 80 21.45 20.74 29.92
N ASP A 81 20.17 21.03 29.67
CA ASP A 81 19.08 20.46 30.48
C ASP A 81 19.02 18.93 30.33
N LEU A 82 19.13 18.42 29.11
CA LEU A 82 19.19 16.99 28.81
C LEU A 82 20.32 16.28 29.56
N MET A 83 21.53 16.83 29.51
CA MET A 83 22.69 16.24 30.19
C MET A 83 22.57 16.29 31.71
N ASP A 84 21.90 17.30 32.27
CA ASP A 84 21.65 17.43 33.71
C ASP A 84 20.75 16.31 34.24
N TYR A 85 19.61 16.02 33.59
CA TYR A 85 18.67 15.02 34.10
C TYR A 85 18.90 13.60 33.58
N ALA A 86 19.40 13.44 32.35
CA ALA A 86 19.58 12.13 31.73
C ALA A 86 21.04 11.67 31.73
N GLY A 87 22.00 12.58 31.48
CA GLY A 87 23.44 12.28 31.50
C GLY A 87 23.80 11.01 30.70
N ARG A 88 24.36 10.00 31.37
CA ARG A 88 24.70 8.68 30.76
C ARG A 88 23.49 7.79 30.46
N GLY A 89 22.31 8.19 30.91
CA GLY A 89 21.03 7.51 30.72
C GLY A 89 20.33 7.86 29.40
N VAL A 90 20.93 8.70 28.55
CA VAL A 90 20.42 8.97 27.19
C VAL A 90 21.48 8.64 26.15
N GLU A 91 21.06 8.03 25.04
CA GLU A 91 21.88 7.81 23.85
C GLU A 91 21.33 8.66 22.71
N LEU A 92 22.21 9.40 22.03
CA LEU A 92 21.86 10.26 20.91
C LEU A 92 22.32 9.60 19.61
N LEU A 93 21.41 9.46 18.65
CA LEU A 93 21.70 8.92 17.33
C LEU A 93 21.33 9.94 16.25
N PHE A 94 22.27 10.18 15.34
CA PHE A 94 22.01 10.92 14.10
C PHE A 94 21.61 9.92 13.02
N VAL A 95 20.38 10.04 12.54
CA VAL A 95 19.79 9.10 11.59
C VAL A 95 19.49 9.85 10.30
N GLU A 96 20.18 9.48 9.23
CA GLU A 96 19.80 9.92 7.91
C GLU A 96 18.53 9.19 7.47
N LEU A 97 17.49 9.96 7.16
CA LEU A 97 16.33 9.43 6.49
C LEU A 97 16.63 9.46 5.00
N LYS A 98 16.99 8.29 4.47
CA LYS A 98 17.01 8.10 3.02
C LYS A 98 15.62 8.38 2.50
N ASP A 99 15.53 9.30 1.55
CA ASP A 99 14.31 9.56 0.83
C ASP A 99 13.97 8.31 0.03
N ASN A 100 13.17 7.43 0.63
CA ASN A 100 12.52 6.32 -0.02
C ASN A 100 11.40 6.90 -0.91
N SER A 101 11.66 7.90 -1.75
CA SER A 101 10.67 8.53 -2.62
C SER A 101 10.24 7.63 -3.79
N SER A 102 10.84 6.44 -3.93
CA SER A 102 10.27 5.29 -4.67
C SER A 102 9.37 4.38 -3.82
N THR A 103 9.32 4.59 -2.51
CA THR A 103 8.49 3.90 -1.51
C THR A 103 7.88 4.89 -0.50
N ARG A 104 7.17 5.91 -1.01
CA ARG A 104 5.84 6.13 -0.41
C ARG A 104 5.10 4.82 -0.64
N GLN A 105 5.15 3.89 0.32
CA GLN A 105 4.04 2.96 0.48
C GLN A 105 2.82 3.83 0.75
N ARG A 106 2.17 4.29 -0.33
CA ARG A 106 0.73 4.46 -0.29
C ARG A 106 0.26 3.06 0.06
N SER A 107 -0.22 2.88 1.29
CA SER A 107 -0.82 1.62 1.69
C SER A 107 -1.73 1.16 0.54
N PRO A 108 -1.63 -0.10 0.11
CA PRO A 108 -2.49 -0.61 -0.94
C PRO A 108 -3.93 -0.29 -0.56
N PHE A 109 -4.72 0.10 -1.56
CA PHE A 109 -6.16 0.16 -1.41
C PHE A 109 -6.65 -1.19 -0.88
N LEU A 110 -7.62 -1.11 0.01
CA LEU A 110 -8.24 -2.23 0.69
C LEU A 110 -9.69 -2.40 0.19
N PRO A 111 -10.41 -3.45 0.60
CA PRO A 111 -11.82 -3.61 0.25
C PRO A 111 -12.68 -2.40 0.59
N GLU A 112 -12.35 -1.63 1.62
CA GLU A 112 -13.08 -0.42 2.01
C GLU A 112 -12.98 0.68 0.94
N ASN A 113 -11.85 0.78 0.24
CA ASN A 113 -11.72 1.72 -0.89
C ASN A 113 -12.62 1.31 -2.05
N LEU A 114 -12.74 -0.01 -2.30
CA LEU A 114 -13.65 -0.53 -3.31
C LEU A 114 -15.11 -0.29 -2.90
N GLN A 115 -15.46 -0.56 -1.63
CA GLN A 115 -16.80 -0.32 -1.11
C GLN A 115 -17.22 1.14 -1.25
N ALA A 116 -16.35 2.08 -0.87
CA ALA A 116 -16.62 3.51 -1.03
C ALA A 116 -16.87 3.89 -2.50
N TYR A 117 -16.12 3.30 -3.44
CA TYR A 117 -16.33 3.50 -4.87
C TYR A 117 -17.69 2.94 -5.35
N LEU A 118 -18.08 1.74 -4.89
CA LEU A 118 -19.38 1.15 -5.22
C LEU A 118 -20.53 2.02 -4.71
N ASP A 119 -20.41 2.53 -3.49
CA ASP A 119 -21.43 3.38 -2.85
C ASP A 119 -21.56 4.73 -3.57
N GLU A 120 -20.43 5.40 -3.85
CA GLU A 120 -20.37 6.68 -4.57
C GLU A 120 -21.02 6.59 -5.96
N HIS A 121 -20.79 5.48 -6.67
CA HIS A 121 -21.30 5.27 -8.02
C HIS A 121 -22.61 4.47 -8.08
N GLN A 122 -23.18 4.11 -6.92
CA GLN A 122 -24.42 3.35 -6.78
C GLN A 122 -24.40 2.04 -7.61
N ILE A 123 -23.28 1.32 -7.57
CA ILE A 123 -23.08 0.11 -8.36
C ILE A 123 -23.68 -1.08 -7.60
N PRO A 124 -24.61 -1.86 -8.19
CA PRO A 124 -25.20 -3.04 -7.57
C PRO A 124 -24.21 -4.22 -7.59
N ALA A 125 -23.24 -4.18 -6.68
CA ALA A 125 -22.25 -5.23 -6.46
C ALA A 125 -22.01 -5.44 -4.96
N GLU A 126 -21.47 -6.60 -4.61
CA GLU A 126 -21.27 -7.02 -3.21
C GLU A 126 -19.82 -7.48 -3.02
N ILE A 127 -19.15 -7.01 -1.97
CA ILE A 127 -17.88 -7.58 -1.53
C ILE A 127 -18.17 -8.76 -0.60
N VAL A 128 -17.78 -9.96 -1.00
CA VAL A 128 -17.95 -11.19 -0.24
C VAL A 128 -16.62 -11.64 0.38
N PHE A 129 -16.69 -12.22 1.58
CA PHE A 129 -15.54 -12.72 2.33
C PHE A 129 -15.66 -14.23 2.53
N PRO A 130 -14.91 -15.07 1.79
CA PRO A 130 -15.01 -16.53 1.88
C PRO A 130 -14.51 -17.13 3.21
N GLY A 131 -14.03 -16.31 4.16
CA GLY A 131 -13.52 -16.74 5.45
C GLY A 131 -12.08 -17.30 5.45
N ALA A 132 -11.47 -17.45 4.27
CA ALA A 132 -10.08 -17.86 4.10
C ALA A 132 -9.43 -17.19 2.87
N PRO A 133 -8.09 -17.08 2.81
CA PRO A 133 -7.37 -16.59 1.63
C PRO A 133 -7.61 -17.48 0.40
N THR A 134 -7.90 -16.84 -0.74
CA THR A 134 -8.17 -17.52 -2.02
C THR A 134 -7.23 -17.00 -3.12
N PRO A 135 -5.92 -17.31 -3.05
CA PRO A 135 -4.91 -16.68 -3.92
C PRO A 135 -4.98 -17.13 -5.39
N THR A 136 -5.80 -18.13 -5.71
CA THR A 136 -5.93 -18.71 -7.04
C THR A 136 -7.38 -18.87 -7.44
N VAL A 137 -7.64 -18.89 -8.76
CA VAL A 137 -8.98 -19.13 -9.31
C VAL A 137 -9.62 -20.43 -8.78
N PRO A 138 -8.94 -21.59 -8.78
CA PRO A 138 -9.52 -22.82 -8.22
C PRO A 138 -9.90 -22.69 -6.74
N ALA A 139 -9.04 -22.06 -5.93
CA ALA A 139 -9.31 -21.87 -4.49
C ALA A 139 -10.51 -20.95 -4.25
N ALA A 140 -10.65 -19.87 -5.03
CA ALA A 140 -11.80 -18.98 -4.97
C ALA A 140 -13.10 -19.69 -5.39
N ALA A 141 -13.04 -20.45 -6.47
CA ALA A 141 -14.18 -21.21 -6.99
C ALA A 141 -14.67 -22.26 -6.00
N GLU A 142 -13.76 -23.00 -5.37
CA GLU A 142 -14.08 -23.97 -4.32
C GLU A 142 -14.71 -23.31 -3.09
N ALA A 143 -14.09 -22.23 -2.59
CA ALA A 143 -14.58 -21.52 -1.41
C ALA A 143 -15.99 -20.92 -1.61
N LEU A 144 -16.29 -20.47 -2.83
CA LEU A 144 -17.60 -19.93 -3.21
C LEU A 144 -18.58 -20.99 -3.72
N LYS A 145 -18.14 -22.22 -3.97
CA LYS A 145 -18.90 -23.31 -4.62
C LYS A 145 -19.46 -22.91 -5.99
N VAL A 146 -18.63 -22.27 -6.80
CA VAL A 146 -18.95 -21.79 -8.16
C VAL A 146 -18.03 -22.42 -9.20
N ALA A 147 -18.36 -22.26 -10.49
CA ALA A 147 -17.46 -22.72 -11.54
C ALA A 147 -16.19 -21.85 -11.57
N PRO A 148 -14.98 -22.42 -11.85
CA PRO A 148 -13.75 -21.64 -12.02
C PRO A 148 -13.88 -20.51 -13.05
N ASP A 149 -14.66 -20.73 -14.10
CA ASP A 149 -14.90 -19.74 -15.15
C ASP A 149 -15.84 -18.59 -14.72
N GLN A 150 -16.43 -18.65 -13.53
CA GLN A 150 -17.07 -17.49 -12.91
C GLN A 150 -16.08 -16.57 -12.20
N ILE A 151 -14.83 -17.01 -11.99
CA ILE A 151 -13.78 -16.19 -11.38
C ILE A 151 -13.06 -15.40 -12.48
N VAL A 152 -13.22 -14.08 -12.45
CA VAL A 152 -12.63 -13.11 -13.36
C VAL A 152 -11.34 -12.55 -12.76
N LYS A 153 -10.30 -12.52 -13.59
CA LYS A 153 -9.00 -11.93 -13.28
C LYS A 153 -8.89 -10.57 -13.95
N SER A 154 -8.37 -9.59 -13.20
CA SER A 154 -7.97 -8.28 -13.72
C SER A 154 -6.47 -8.31 -14.01
N VAL A 155 -6.09 -8.28 -15.30
CA VAL A 155 -4.69 -8.35 -15.73
C VAL A 155 -4.29 -7.03 -16.37
N ILE A 156 -3.20 -6.42 -15.89
CA ILE A 156 -2.70 -5.14 -16.41
C ILE A 156 -1.56 -5.38 -17.40
N PHE A 157 -1.72 -4.87 -18.62
CA PHE A 157 -0.67 -4.81 -19.62
C PHE A 157 -0.24 -3.36 -19.84
N LEU A 158 1.00 -3.18 -20.26
CA LEU A 158 1.53 -1.90 -20.72
C LEU A 158 1.77 -1.97 -22.22
N VAL A 159 1.39 -0.91 -22.94
CA VAL A 159 1.69 -0.70 -24.35
C VAL A 159 2.33 0.66 -24.50
N ASP A 160 3.64 0.70 -24.71
CA ASP A 160 4.45 1.93 -24.63
C ASP A 160 4.14 2.73 -23.35
N ASP A 161 4.29 2.08 -22.20
CA ASP A 161 4.06 2.62 -20.85
C ASP A 161 2.60 3.04 -20.54
N LYS A 162 1.67 2.88 -21.49
CA LYS A 162 0.25 3.13 -21.26
C LYS A 162 -0.44 1.88 -20.71
N PRO A 163 -1.17 1.95 -19.60
CA PRO A 163 -1.83 0.80 -19.02
C PRO A 163 -3.12 0.43 -19.74
N PHE A 164 -3.34 -0.88 -19.89
CA PHE A 164 -4.55 -1.50 -20.39
C PHE A 164 -4.98 -2.61 -19.43
N LEU A 165 -6.25 -2.64 -19.09
CA LEU A 165 -6.83 -3.67 -18.24
C LEU A 165 -7.50 -4.74 -19.11
N VAL A 166 -7.28 -6.01 -18.78
CA VAL A 166 -7.91 -7.12 -19.49
C VAL A 166 -8.60 -8.03 -18.47
N TYR A 167 -9.89 -8.24 -18.67
CA TYR A 167 -10.70 -9.20 -17.93
C TYR A 167 -10.71 -10.54 -18.65
N GLY A 168 -10.25 -11.57 -17.96
CA GLY A 168 -10.35 -12.95 -18.42
C GLY A 168 -10.89 -13.84 -17.31
N CYS A 169 -11.59 -14.92 -17.65
CA CYS A 169 -12.14 -15.84 -16.67
C CYS A 169 -11.35 -17.16 -16.58
N GLY A 170 -11.55 -17.88 -15.47
CA GLY A 170 -11.09 -19.26 -15.34
C GLY A 170 -9.58 -19.40 -15.24
N THR A 171 -9.09 -20.57 -15.62
CA THR A 171 -7.65 -20.91 -15.60
C THR A 171 -6.92 -20.47 -16.86
N ARG A 172 -7.64 -20.18 -17.96
CA ARG A 172 -7.06 -19.69 -19.22
C ARG A 172 -6.29 -18.38 -19.03
N ARG A 173 -5.14 -18.27 -19.69
CA ARG A 173 -4.32 -17.05 -19.62
C ARG A 173 -4.82 -16.03 -20.64
N VAL A 174 -4.59 -14.75 -20.34
CA VAL A 174 -4.79 -13.67 -21.32
C VAL A 174 -3.67 -13.75 -22.35
N ASP A 175 -4.02 -13.74 -23.64
CA ASP A 175 -3.06 -13.72 -24.74
C ASP A 175 -2.68 -12.27 -25.12
N PRO A 176 -1.46 -11.82 -24.80
CA PRO A 176 -1.00 -10.48 -25.19
C PRO A 176 -0.92 -10.26 -26.71
N ARG A 177 -0.95 -11.31 -27.54
CA ARG A 177 -1.04 -11.18 -29.00
C ARG A 177 -2.42 -10.71 -29.45
N LYS A 178 -3.48 -11.14 -28.77
CA LYS A 178 -4.85 -10.69 -29.06
C LYS A 178 -5.02 -9.22 -28.72
N LEU A 179 -4.48 -8.78 -27.57
CA LEU A 179 -4.42 -7.36 -27.20
C LEU A 179 -3.61 -6.54 -28.22
N ALA A 180 -2.42 -7.02 -28.63
CA ALA A 180 -1.59 -6.34 -29.62
C ALA A 180 -2.33 -6.16 -30.96
N SER A 181 -2.99 -7.22 -31.42
CA SER A 181 -3.77 -7.23 -32.66
C SER A 181 -4.95 -6.26 -32.55
N ARG A 182 -5.67 -6.27 -31.42
CA ARG A 182 -6.82 -5.39 -31.20
C ARG A 182 -6.45 -3.91 -31.21
N LEU A 183 -5.26 -3.58 -30.71
CA LEU A 183 -4.70 -2.23 -30.67
C LEU A 183 -3.92 -1.85 -31.95
N ASN A 184 -3.80 -2.75 -32.94
CA ASN A 184 -2.99 -2.57 -34.14
C ASN A 184 -1.52 -2.20 -33.83
N VAL A 185 -0.91 -2.87 -32.85
CA VAL A 185 0.49 -2.67 -32.48
C VAL A 185 1.28 -3.98 -32.59
N SER A 186 2.61 -3.87 -32.69
CA SER A 186 3.48 -5.04 -32.61
C SER A 186 3.39 -5.69 -31.23
N ARG A 187 3.30 -7.01 -31.17
CA ARG A 187 3.34 -7.80 -29.92
C ARG A 187 4.52 -7.43 -29.02
N LYS A 188 5.67 -7.02 -29.58
CA LYS A 188 6.86 -6.62 -28.81
C LYS A 188 6.64 -5.39 -27.91
N ARG A 189 5.64 -4.56 -28.23
CA ARG A 189 5.27 -3.37 -27.45
C ARG A 189 4.35 -3.68 -26.28
N VAL A 190 3.81 -4.90 -26.20
CA VAL A 190 2.89 -5.33 -25.13
C VAL A 190 3.67 -6.08 -24.06
N THR A 191 3.72 -5.52 -22.85
CA THR A 191 4.36 -6.13 -21.69
C THR A 191 3.34 -6.32 -20.57
N LEU A 192 3.53 -7.36 -19.76
CA LEU A 192 2.74 -7.53 -18.53
C LEU A 192 3.28 -6.56 -17.48
N ALA A 193 2.41 -5.86 -16.76
CA ALA A 193 2.83 -4.96 -15.69
C ALA A 193 3.49 -5.76 -14.55
N THR A 194 4.57 -5.23 -13.98
CA THR A 194 5.21 -5.78 -12.78
C THR A 194 4.33 -5.57 -11.54
N ALA A 195 4.62 -6.26 -10.43
CA ALA A 195 3.85 -6.09 -9.20
C ALA A 195 3.87 -4.65 -8.66
N GLU A 196 5.02 -3.97 -8.80
CA GLU A 196 5.20 -2.57 -8.44
C GLU A 196 4.33 -1.66 -9.32
N GLN A 197 4.36 -1.87 -10.63
CA GLN A 197 3.54 -1.12 -11.58
C GLN A 197 2.05 -1.37 -11.34
N VAL A 198 1.63 -2.61 -11.06
CA VAL A 198 0.22 -2.92 -10.73
C VAL A 198 -0.22 -2.12 -9.51
N LEU A 199 0.56 -2.11 -8.42
CA LEU A 199 0.24 -1.34 -7.23
C LEU A 199 0.20 0.16 -7.53
N GLU A 200 1.15 0.68 -8.29
CA GLU A 200 1.23 2.09 -8.64
C GLU A 200 0.02 2.55 -9.47
N ILE A 201 -0.34 1.77 -10.50
CA ILE A 201 -1.39 2.07 -11.47
C ILE A 201 -2.77 1.87 -10.83
N THR A 202 -2.99 0.72 -10.20
CA THR A 202 -4.32 0.29 -9.74
C THR A 202 -4.62 0.73 -8.31
N GLY A 203 -3.60 0.96 -7.50
CA GLY A 203 -3.72 1.13 -6.05
C GLY A 203 -3.79 -0.18 -5.28
N TYR A 204 -3.96 -1.33 -5.94
CA TYR A 204 -4.14 -2.64 -5.30
C TYR A 204 -2.93 -3.56 -5.49
N ALA A 205 -2.71 -4.47 -4.55
CA ALA A 205 -1.69 -5.50 -4.69
C ALA A 205 -2.05 -6.52 -5.78
N VAL A 206 -1.04 -7.15 -6.38
CA VAL A 206 -1.24 -8.25 -7.33
C VAL A 206 -2.05 -9.37 -6.66
N GLY A 207 -3.01 -9.92 -7.41
CA GLY A 207 -3.90 -10.98 -6.93
C GLY A 207 -5.13 -10.47 -6.17
N THR A 208 -5.17 -9.19 -5.79
CA THR A 208 -6.36 -8.59 -5.13
C THR A 208 -7.05 -7.54 -6.00
N VAL A 209 -6.49 -7.23 -7.17
CA VAL A 209 -6.94 -6.18 -8.09
C VAL A 209 -8.41 -6.37 -8.47
N PRO A 210 -9.31 -5.47 -8.03
CA PRO A 210 -10.70 -5.50 -8.47
C PRO A 210 -10.82 -5.12 -9.94
N PRO A 211 -11.98 -5.37 -10.58
CA PRO A 211 -12.15 -4.98 -11.96
C PRO A 211 -12.51 -3.49 -12.11
N ILE A 212 -12.92 -2.83 -11.03
CA ILE A 212 -13.34 -1.41 -10.96
C ILE A 212 -12.85 -0.79 -9.65
N GLY A 213 -13.06 0.52 -9.47
CA GLY A 213 -12.58 1.22 -8.27
C GLY A 213 -11.05 1.41 -8.22
N LEU A 214 -10.41 1.38 -9.39
CA LEU A 214 -8.97 1.51 -9.51
C LEU A 214 -8.52 2.96 -9.35
N LYS A 215 -7.33 3.16 -8.78
CA LYS A 215 -6.69 4.47 -8.62
C LYS A 215 -6.58 5.26 -9.92
N THR A 216 -6.24 4.58 -11.02
CA THR A 216 -6.08 5.18 -12.34
C THR A 216 -7.08 4.57 -13.31
N PRO A 217 -8.05 5.33 -13.85
CA PRO A 217 -8.89 4.86 -14.94
C PRO A 217 -8.04 4.52 -16.18
N MET A 218 -8.34 3.40 -16.84
CA MET A 218 -7.61 2.95 -18.03
C MET A 218 -8.53 2.20 -19.00
N PRO A 219 -8.21 2.15 -20.31
CA PRO A 219 -8.96 1.35 -21.26
C PRO A 219 -8.98 -0.13 -20.87
N ALA A 220 -10.15 -0.75 -20.95
CA ALA A 220 -10.37 -2.13 -20.55
C ALA A 220 -10.89 -2.98 -21.70
N PHE A 221 -10.48 -4.25 -21.74
CA PHE A 221 -11.02 -5.28 -22.62
C PHE A 221 -11.61 -6.41 -21.80
N MET A 222 -12.73 -6.97 -22.25
CA MET A 222 -13.40 -8.10 -21.62
C MET A 222 -13.47 -9.27 -22.60
N ASP A 223 -12.96 -10.43 -22.19
CA ASP A 223 -13.16 -11.65 -22.95
C ASP A 223 -14.65 -12.04 -22.95
N PRO A 224 -15.25 -12.42 -24.10
CA PRO A 224 -16.65 -12.83 -24.18
C PRO A 224 -17.02 -13.97 -23.23
N ALA A 225 -16.07 -14.84 -22.85
CA ALA A 225 -16.32 -15.92 -21.90
C ALA A 225 -16.73 -15.43 -20.51
N VAL A 226 -16.41 -14.18 -20.13
CA VAL A 226 -16.88 -13.56 -18.89
C VAL A 226 -18.41 -13.39 -18.92
N GLN A 227 -18.99 -13.17 -20.10
CA GLN A 227 -20.43 -12.96 -20.28
C GLN A 227 -21.23 -14.27 -20.37
N ALA A 228 -20.55 -15.42 -20.36
CA ALA A 228 -21.22 -16.73 -20.32
C ALA A 228 -21.94 -16.99 -18.98
N TYR A 229 -21.68 -16.17 -17.96
CA TYR A 229 -22.26 -16.27 -16.63
C TYR A 229 -22.96 -14.95 -16.25
N ASP A 230 -24.18 -15.04 -15.70
CA ASP A 230 -24.92 -13.86 -15.24
C ASP A 230 -24.20 -13.16 -14.08
N THR A 231 -23.64 -13.94 -13.16
CA THR A 231 -22.89 -13.47 -11.99
C THR A 231 -21.47 -13.99 -12.02
N VAL A 232 -20.52 -13.07 -11.84
CA VAL A 232 -19.09 -13.33 -11.80
C VAL A 232 -18.47 -12.79 -10.50
N TYR A 233 -17.31 -13.32 -10.17
CA TYR A 233 -16.54 -12.97 -8.99
C TYR A 233 -15.14 -12.52 -9.41
N ALA A 234 -14.66 -11.40 -8.88
CA ALA A 234 -13.34 -10.88 -9.19
C ALA A 234 -12.59 -10.48 -7.90
N GLY A 235 -11.36 -9.98 -8.01
CA GLY A 235 -10.65 -9.43 -6.86
C GLY A 235 -11.51 -8.41 -6.10
N GLY A 236 -11.54 -8.50 -4.78
CA GLY A 236 -12.33 -7.61 -3.92
C GLY A 236 -11.49 -6.55 -3.20
N GLY A 237 -10.25 -6.32 -3.64
CA GLY A 237 -9.34 -5.36 -3.00
C GLY A 237 -8.55 -5.91 -1.81
N GLY A 238 -8.69 -7.20 -1.47
CA GLY A 238 -7.91 -7.86 -0.41
C GLY A 238 -7.77 -9.38 -0.65
N MET A 239 -6.86 -10.03 0.07
CA MET A 239 -6.57 -11.47 -0.12
C MET A 239 -7.74 -12.40 0.25
N ASN A 240 -8.68 -11.90 1.07
CA ASN A 240 -9.84 -12.64 1.55
C ASN A 240 -11.16 -11.99 1.08
N ALA A 241 -11.10 -11.14 0.05
CA ALA A 241 -12.24 -10.39 -0.44
C ALA A 241 -12.42 -10.61 -1.93
N LEU A 242 -13.65 -10.89 -2.36
CA LEU A 242 -14.03 -11.01 -3.76
C LEU A 242 -15.19 -10.08 -4.06
N LEU A 243 -15.16 -9.42 -5.23
CA LEU A 243 -16.27 -8.65 -5.73
C LEU A 243 -17.23 -9.57 -6.49
N LYS A 244 -18.45 -9.72 -6.00
CA LYS A 244 -19.56 -10.37 -6.71
C LYS A 244 -20.36 -9.32 -7.48
N ILE A 245 -20.48 -9.49 -8.79
CA ILE A 245 -21.13 -8.53 -9.67
C ILE A 245 -21.79 -9.25 -10.85
N ALA A 246 -22.88 -8.68 -11.38
CA ALA A 246 -23.44 -9.16 -12.64
C ALA A 246 -22.47 -8.87 -13.80
N SER A 247 -22.26 -9.83 -14.72
CA SER A 247 -21.30 -9.66 -15.82
C SER A 247 -21.67 -8.49 -16.75
N ALA A 248 -22.96 -8.32 -17.03
CA ALA A 248 -23.50 -7.19 -17.79
C ALA A 248 -23.24 -5.85 -17.08
N GLU A 249 -23.39 -5.82 -15.75
CA GLU A 249 -23.13 -4.62 -14.97
C GLU A 249 -21.64 -4.30 -14.96
N LEU A 250 -20.78 -5.32 -14.79
CA LEU A 250 -19.34 -5.16 -14.87
C LEU A 250 -18.91 -4.55 -16.20
N GLN A 251 -19.44 -5.03 -17.33
CA GLN A 251 -19.16 -4.43 -18.64
C GLN A 251 -19.61 -2.96 -18.70
N ARG A 252 -20.82 -2.66 -18.19
CA ARG A 252 -21.38 -1.30 -18.18
C ARG A 252 -20.51 -0.33 -17.38
N VAL A 253 -20.10 -0.70 -16.17
CA VAL A 253 -19.34 0.20 -15.27
C VAL A 253 -17.87 0.31 -15.64
N SER A 254 -17.25 -0.77 -16.12
CA SER A 254 -15.87 -0.75 -16.61
C SER A 254 -15.71 -0.08 -17.96
N ARG A 255 -16.82 0.01 -18.74
CA ARG A 255 -16.82 0.40 -20.15
C ARG A 255 -15.86 -0.44 -21.00
N ALA A 256 -15.63 -1.69 -20.58
CA ALA A 256 -14.72 -2.57 -21.26
C ALA A 256 -15.25 -2.93 -22.64
N GLU A 257 -14.35 -2.91 -23.60
CA GLU A 257 -14.64 -3.37 -24.95
C GLU A 257 -14.62 -4.90 -24.97
N VAL A 258 -15.69 -5.52 -25.48
CA VAL A 258 -15.78 -6.98 -25.57
C VAL A 258 -15.01 -7.46 -26.79
N ALA A 259 -13.98 -8.27 -26.57
CA ALA A 259 -13.16 -8.84 -27.62
C ALA A 259 -12.45 -10.11 -27.10
N PRO A 260 -12.17 -11.11 -27.96
CA PRO A 260 -11.40 -12.29 -27.55
C PRO A 260 -10.02 -11.88 -27.00
N MET A 261 -9.74 -12.27 -25.76
CA MET A 261 -8.51 -11.92 -25.04
C MET A 261 -7.81 -13.11 -24.41
N LEU A 262 -8.49 -14.25 -24.23
CA LEU A 262 -7.89 -15.46 -23.67
C LEU A 262 -7.12 -16.26 -24.73
N GLU A 263 -6.13 -17.05 -24.32
CA GLU A 263 -5.52 -18.10 -25.16
C GLU A 263 -6.61 -19.05 -25.67
N ASP A 264 -6.44 -19.54 -26.89
CA ASP A 264 -7.35 -20.55 -27.45
C ASP A 264 -7.28 -21.82 -26.59
N GLU A 265 -8.39 -22.56 -26.54
CA GLU A 265 -8.41 -23.84 -25.84
C GLU A 265 -7.41 -24.78 -26.52
N ALA A 266 -6.63 -25.51 -25.71
CA ALA A 266 -5.83 -26.60 -26.25
C ALA A 266 -6.81 -27.59 -26.88
N GLU A 267 -6.66 -27.88 -28.18
CA GLU A 267 -7.41 -28.95 -28.82
C GLU A 267 -7.15 -30.25 -28.04
N PRO A 268 -8.21 -31.02 -27.73
CA PRO A 268 -8.10 -32.26 -26.95
C PRO A 268 -7.30 -33.35 -27.67
#